data_AF-A0A2J6RTR9-F1
#
_entry.id   AF-A0A2J6RTR9-F1
#
_cell.length_a   1.000
_cell.length_b   1.000
_cell.length_c   1.000
_cell.angle_alpha   90.00
_cell.angle_beta   90.00
_cell.angle_gamma   90.00
#
_symmetry.space_group_name_H-M   'P 1'
#
loop_
_entity.id
_entity.type
_entity.pdbx_description
1 polymer ?
#
loop_
_entity_poly.entity_id
_entity_poly.type
_entity_poly.pdbx_seq_one_letter_code
_entity_poly.pdbx_strand_id
1 'polypeptide(L)'
;MEPGAGELFTCKDCSKKFAMRMDYNRHRKQHDRPHFCSLCSRAFGLKTDLDRHRQNHQRRSSRPRFKCKFPGCRVSTLGKEYLWKHLKKKHERDTTTSKPLRAFYEDFIANVQSSQNELDLQLLEASSEGDTEKVRDLLSRGASVLTETRDSQTPFDPAINKDHRAIFEPLFNSGAPIGAKLLKAVHKENQAFVTMMIESGADINKPGQLQRHSDQNTPLYWAVRNGSKGMISHLLALGADVNAPQPYSLWTALHWAVTKSPEIARILLKANADVNAKDWKGFTPLSHAVGLSFWGPFHETNTSLLLEAGATVEQVHWDAMPIWFQKQYEKYAPSLPSPPSLSGCL
;
A
#
# COMPACT_ATOMS: atom_id res chain seq x y z
N MET A 1 26.74 -28.96 23.53
CA MET A 1 26.65 -29.16 24.99
C MET A 1 25.58 -28.22 25.49
N GLU A 2 24.40 -28.75 25.83
CA GLU A 2 23.34 -27.95 26.43
C GLU A 2 23.70 -27.66 27.89
N PRO A 3 23.53 -26.42 28.39
CA PRO A 3 23.81 -26.11 29.79
C PRO A 3 22.82 -26.82 30.70
N GLY A 4 23.29 -27.32 31.86
CA GLY A 4 22.45 -27.97 32.86
C GLY A 4 21.46 -27.00 33.51
N ALA A 5 20.40 -27.53 34.12
CA ALA A 5 19.38 -26.74 34.81
C ALA A 5 20.02 -25.80 35.85
N GLY A 6 20.05 -24.49 35.55
CA GLY A 6 20.67 -23.44 36.38
C GLY A 6 21.80 -22.66 35.72
N GLU A 7 22.33 -23.09 34.57
CA GLU A 7 23.43 -22.40 33.88
C GLU A 7 22.95 -21.29 32.92
N LEU A 8 23.58 -20.12 33.01
CA LEU A 8 23.27 -18.95 32.16
C LEU A 8 23.97 -19.04 30.79
N PHE A 9 23.23 -18.76 29.72
CA PHE A 9 23.76 -18.62 28.36
C PHE A 9 24.66 -17.39 28.27
N THR A 10 25.96 -17.60 27.98
CA THR A 10 26.95 -16.53 27.92
C THR A 10 27.29 -16.16 26.47
N CYS A 11 27.16 -14.88 26.12
CA CYS A 11 27.56 -14.35 24.82
C CYS A 11 29.08 -14.27 24.71
N LYS A 12 29.64 -14.84 23.63
CA LYS A 12 31.09 -14.85 23.40
C LYS A 12 31.63 -13.49 22.94
N ASP A 13 30.81 -12.67 22.29
CA ASP A 13 31.21 -11.39 21.70
C ASP A 13 31.24 -10.24 22.73
N CYS A 14 30.47 -10.34 23.82
CA CYS A 14 30.42 -9.29 24.85
C CYS A 14 30.26 -9.79 26.29
N SER A 15 30.45 -11.09 26.53
CA SER A 15 30.42 -11.74 27.85
C SER A 15 29.14 -11.58 28.69
N LYS A 16 28.03 -11.12 28.09
CA LYS A 16 26.73 -11.01 28.79
C LYS A 16 26.09 -12.37 29.00
N LYS A 17 25.50 -12.58 30.19
CA LYS A 17 24.86 -13.84 30.61
C LYS A 17 23.34 -13.70 30.60
N PHE A 18 22.63 -14.74 30.15
CA PHE A 18 21.18 -14.76 30.00
C PHE A 18 20.60 -16.03 30.61
N ALA A 19 19.49 -15.91 31.34
CA ALA A 19 18.84 -17.08 31.95
C ALA A 19 18.06 -17.92 30.94
N MET A 20 17.54 -17.31 29.88
CA MET A 20 16.74 -17.98 28.86
C MET A 20 17.42 -17.97 27.49
N ARG A 21 17.31 -19.08 26.76
CA ARG A 21 17.85 -19.24 25.41
C ARG A 21 17.26 -18.25 24.40
N MET A 22 15.98 -17.92 24.56
CA MET A 22 15.30 -16.93 23.73
C MET A 22 15.93 -15.55 23.85
N ASP A 23 16.28 -15.12 25.07
CA ASP A 23 16.93 -13.83 25.33
C ASP A 23 18.37 -13.81 24.82
N TYR A 24 19.11 -14.91 25.00
CA TYR A 24 20.43 -15.09 24.41
C TYR A 24 20.40 -15.00 22.87
N ASN A 25 19.47 -15.70 22.23
CA ASN A 25 19.33 -15.67 20.76
C ASN A 25 18.95 -14.27 20.25
N ARG A 26 18.07 -13.55 20.96
CA ARG A 26 17.72 -12.16 20.63
C ARG A 26 18.92 -11.23 20.80
N HIS A 27 19.72 -11.43 21.84
CA HIS A 27 20.94 -10.67 22.08
C HIS A 27 22.02 -10.94 21.03
N ARG A 28 22.22 -12.19 20.59
CA ARG A 28 23.23 -12.54 19.57
C ARG A 28 22.99 -11.82 18.23
N LYS A 29 21.72 -11.59 17.88
CA LYS A 29 21.33 -10.77 16.72
C LYS A 29 21.72 -9.29 16.84
N GLN A 30 22.19 -8.82 17.99
CA GLN A 30 22.70 -7.44 18.13
C GLN A 30 24.15 -7.30 17.62
N HIS A 31 24.91 -8.41 17.56
CA HIS A 31 26.28 -8.45 17.07
C HIS A 31 26.33 -8.67 15.56
N ASP A 32 25.55 -9.62 15.07
CA ASP A 32 25.33 -9.83 13.65
C ASP A 32 24.28 -8.83 13.15
N ARG A 33 24.75 -7.70 12.62
CA ARG A 33 23.91 -6.60 12.09
C ARG A 33 23.95 -6.57 10.56
N PRO A 34 23.39 -7.57 9.86
CA PRO A 34 23.50 -7.70 8.40
C PRO A 34 22.68 -6.64 7.65
N HIS A 35 21.79 -5.91 8.34
CA HIS A 35 20.86 -4.96 7.72
C HIS A 35 21.30 -3.53 7.97
N PHE A 36 21.80 -2.84 6.94
CA PHE A 36 22.28 -1.46 7.04
C PHE A 36 21.34 -0.47 6.35
N CYS A 37 21.21 0.70 6.96
CA CYS A 37 20.50 1.82 6.37
C CYS A 37 21.40 2.52 5.34
N SER A 38 21.00 2.54 4.08
CA SER A 38 21.73 3.23 3.00
C SER A 38 21.78 4.77 3.17
N LEU A 39 20.87 5.34 3.97
CA LEU A 39 20.77 6.79 4.19
C LEU A 39 21.68 7.31 5.31
N CYS A 40 22.06 6.48 6.27
CA CYS A 40 22.92 6.90 7.39
C CYS A 40 23.91 5.85 7.87
N SER A 41 24.05 4.75 7.12
CA SER A 41 24.97 3.63 7.34
C SER A 41 24.84 2.94 8.70
N ARG A 42 23.70 3.12 9.39
CA ARG A 42 23.44 2.48 10.69
C ARG A 42 23.01 1.03 10.49
N ALA A 43 23.63 0.12 11.24
CA ALA A 43 23.41 -1.32 11.12
C ALA A 43 22.44 -1.86 12.19
N PHE A 44 21.59 -2.79 11.79
CA PHE A 44 20.51 -3.37 12.57
C PHE A 44 20.56 -4.90 12.52
N GLY A 45 20.17 -5.51 13.65
CA GLY A 45 20.13 -6.96 13.80
C GLY A 45 18.93 -7.65 13.18
N LEU A 46 17.86 -6.89 12.90
CA LEU A 46 16.60 -7.38 12.35
C LEU A 46 16.12 -6.44 11.24
N LYS A 47 15.58 -7.01 10.16
CA LYS A 47 15.01 -6.25 9.03
C LYS A 47 13.86 -5.32 9.47
N THR A 48 13.00 -5.78 10.37
CA THR A 48 11.88 -4.98 10.92
C THR A 48 12.36 -3.73 11.68
N ASP A 49 13.52 -3.79 12.32
CA ASP A 49 14.13 -2.64 13.00
C ASP A 49 14.72 -1.65 11.99
N LEU A 50 15.33 -2.15 10.91
CA LEU A 50 15.77 -1.31 9.79
C LEU A 50 14.57 -0.63 9.11
N ASP A 51 13.48 -1.34 8.88
CA ASP A 51 12.26 -0.80 8.25
C ASP A 51 11.62 0.28 9.14
N ARG A 52 11.49 0.02 10.45
CA ARG A 52 11.06 1.01 11.44
C ARG A 52 12.02 2.21 11.54
N HIS A 53 13.32 1.99 11.39
CA HIS A 53 14.32 3.05 11.35
C HIS A 53 14.21 3.90 10.07
N ARG A 54 13.96 3.28 8.91
CA ARG A 54 13.68 3.97 7.64
C ARG A 54 12.41 4.83 7.75
N GLN A 55 11.39 4.36 8.46
CA GLN A 55 10.21 5.19 8.79
C GLN A 55 10.55 6.41 9.66
N ASN A 56 11.64 6.38 10.44
CA ASN A 56 12.14 7.56 11.13
C ASN A 56 12.88 8.52 10.20
N HIS A 57 13.50 8.05 9.10
CA HIS A 57 13.90 8.93 8.01
C HIS A 57 12.67 9.57 7.34
N GLN A 58 11.57 8.83 7.15
CA GLN A 58 10.30 9.38 6.67
C GLN A 58 9.74 10.50 7.58
N ARG A 59 9.97 10.42 8.90
CA ARG A 59 9.61 11.47 9.88
C ARG A 59 10.65 12.60 10.05
N ARG A 60 11.93 12.36 9.70
CA ARG A 60 13.05 13.29 9.94
C ARG A 60 13.59 13.97 8.67
N SER A 61 13.45 13.33 7.50
CA SER A 61 13.87 13.82 6.18
C SER A 61 12.86 14.81 5.57
N SER A 62 11.61 14.73 6.01
CA SER A 62 10.51 15.62 5.59
C SER A 62 10.41 16.92 6.39
N ARG A 63 11.24 17.10 7.43
CA ARG A 63 11.25 18.33 8.22
C ARG A 63 12.38 19.24 7.73
N PRO A 64 12.06 20.41 7.14
CA PRO A 64 13.08 21.37 6.74
C PRO A 64 14.00 21.69 7.92
N ARG A 65 15.30 21.84 7.67
CA ARG A 65 16.24 22.36 8.68
C ARG A 65 16.19 23.88 8.66
N PHE A 66 15.82 24.45 9.80
CA PHE A 66 15.63 25.89 9.96
C PHE A 66 16.97 26.50 10.40
N LYS A 67 17.71 27.13 9.48
CA LYS A 67 18.96 27.84 9.79
C LYS A 67 18.63 29.20 10.39
N CYS A 68 19.21 29.52 11.54
CA CYS A 68 19.12 30.86 12.12
C CYS A 68 19.86 31.86 11.22
N LYS A 69 19.17 32.92 10.77
CA LYS A 69 19.74 33.99 9.92
C LYS A 69 20.21 35.21 10.72
N PHE A 70 20.23 35.14 12.06
CA PHE A 70 20.82 36.20 12.87
C PHE A 70 22.33 36.34 12.57
N PRO A 71 22.85 37.56 12.41
CA PRO A 71 24.28 37.79 12.17
C PRO A 71 25.15 37.04 13.19
N GLY A 72 26.13 36.27 12.71
CA GLY A 72 27.04 35.49 13.57
C GLY A 72 26.46 34.20 14.17
N CYS A 73 25.18 33.88 13.97
CA CYS A 73 24.57 32.66 14.49
C CYS A 73 24.58 31.53 13.44
N ARG A 74 25.22 30.38 13.75
CA ARG A 74 25.29 29.21 12.85
C ARG A 74 24.39 28.04 13.26
N VAL A 75 23.42 28.29 14.13
CA VAL A 75 22.53 27.23 14.66
C VAL A 75 21.52 26.82 13.60
N SER A 76 21.34 25.51 13.44
CA SER A 76 20.31 24.91 12.58
C SER A 76 19.41 24.01 13.42
N THR A 77 18.09 24.19 13.36
CA THR A 77 17.13 23.45 14.18
C THR A 77 16.23 22.54 13.35
N LEU A 78 15.74 21.46 13.97
CA LEU A 78 14.85 20.48 13.35
C LEU A 78 13.38 20.88 13.53
N GLY A 79 12.88 21.77 12.69
CA GLY A 79 11.48 22.26 12.75
C GLY A 79 11.35 23.71 13.26
N LYS A 80 10.25 24.34 12.86
CA LYS A 80 9.95 25.76 13.12
C LYS A 80 9.80 26.06 14.62
N GLU A 81 9.24 25.11 15.38
CA GLU A 81 9.08 25.20 16.83
C GLU A 81 10.41 25.26 17.59
N TYR A 82 11.44 24.59 17.09
CA TYR A 82 12.78 24.62 17.68
C TYR A 82 13.56 25.87 17.29
N LEU A 83 13.33 26.40 16.08
CA LEU A 83 13.87 27.70 15.67
C LEU A 83 13.33 28.80 16.59
N TRP A 84 12.02 28.80 16.86
CA TRP A 84 11.41 29.78 17.76
C TRP A 84 11.97 29.71 19.18
N LYS A 85 12.14 28.50 19.73
CA LYS A 85 12.77 28.30 21.05
C LYS A 85 14.22 28.82 21.07
N HIS A 86 14.98 28.58 20.00
CA HIS A 86 16.34 29.08 19.86
C HIS A 86 16.38 30.62 19.79
N LEU A 87 15.54 31.21 18.95
CA LEU A 87 15.42 32.67 18.78
C LEU A 87 15.06 33.35 20.09
N LYS A 88 14.06 32.85 20.83
CA LYS A 88 13.75 33.36 22.18
C LYS A 88 14.93 33.23 23.13
N LYS A 89 15.56 32.06 23.21
CA LYS A 89 16.62 31.82 24.20
C LYS A 89 17.88 32.64 23.95
N LYS A 90 18.24 32.89 22.68
CA LYS A 90 19.53 33.49 22.30
C LYS A 90 19.43 34.92 21.76
N HIS A 91 18.29 35.30 21.18
CA HIS A 91 18.12 36.55 20.43
C HIS A 91 16.97 37.44 20.94
N GLU A 92 16.32 37.11 22.07
CA GLU A 92 15.21 37.90 22.64
C GLU A 92 15.64 39.28 23.15
N ARG A 93 16.90 39.45 23.54
CA ARG A 93 17.48 40.74 23.99
C ARG A 93 18.42 41.37 22.96
N ASP A 94 18.50 40.80 21.77
CA ASP A 94 19.46 41.18 20.73
C ASP A 94 18.85 42.32 19.89
N THR A 95 19.33 43.54 20.10
CA THR A 95 18.80 44.76 19.45
C THR A 95 19.41 45.05 18.08
N THR A 96 20.25 44.14 17.58
CA THR A 96 20.95 44.25 16.29
C THR A 96 20.02 44.31 15.09
N THR A 97 18.76 43.85 15.21
CA THR A 97 17.75 43.93 14.15
C THR A 97 16.69 44.97 14.48
N SER A 98 16.43 45.92 13.57
CA SER A 98 15.38 46.94 13.74
C SER A 98 13.94 46.37 13.77
N LYS A 99 13.77 45.13 13.29
CA LYS A 99 12.49 44.42 13.30
C LYS A 99 12.31 43.61 14.60
N PRO A 100 11.08 43.56 15.16
CA PRO A 100 10.80 42.71 16.32
C PRO A 100 11.02 41.23 15.98
N LEU A 101 11.58 40.47 16.94
CA LEU A 101 11.99 39.06 16.78
C LEU A 101 10.88 38.16 16.22
N ARG A 102 9.62 38.46 16.58
CA ARG A 102 8.45 37.73 16.10
C ARG A 102 8.18 37.97 14.60
N ALA A 103 8.27 39.21 14.13
CA ALA A 103 8.12 39.54 12.72
C ALA A 103 9.27 38.94 11.88
N PHE A 104 10.50 38.91 12.42
CA PHE A 104 11.62 38.22 11.78
C PHE A 104 11.36 36.71 11.61
N TYR A 105 10.82 36.07 12.65
CA TYR A 105 10.43 34.66 12.58
C TYR A 105 9.30 34.43 11.57
N GLU A 106 8.27 35.27 11.56
CA GLU A 106 7.15 35.18 10.61
C GLU A 106 7.59 35.41 9.15
N ASP A 107 8.41 36.44 8.86
CA ASP A 107 9.05 36.68 7.55
C ASP A 107 9.91 35.48 7.12
N PHE A 108 10.67 34.89 8.05
CA PHE A 108 11.50 33.72 7.78
C PHE A 108 10.65 32.50 7.39
N ILE A 109 9.59 32.21 8.16
CA ILE A 109 8.69 31.09 7.86
C ILE A 109 7.96 31.33 6.54
N ALA A 110 7.48 32.54 6.27
CA ALA A 110 6.80 32.89 5.01
C ALA A 110 7.71 32.71 3.79
N ASN A 111 8.97 33.16 3.86
CA ASN A 111 9.95 32.98 2.78
C ASN A 111 10.37 31.51 2.59
N VAL A 112 10.52 30.75 3.69
CA VAL A 112 10.79 29.31 3.60
C VAL A 112 9.60 28.57 2.97
N GLN A 113 8.37 28.96 3.33
CA GLN A 113 7.17 28.40 2.73
C GLN A 113 7.05 28.76 1.24
N SER A 114 7.36 30.01 0.84
CA SER A 114 7.30 30.42 -0.57
C SER A 114 8.35 29.72 -1.43
N SER A 115 9.59 29.63 -0.93
CA SER A 115 10.69 28.93 -1.64
C SER A 115 10.48 27.41 -1.70
N GLN A 116 9.92 26.79 -0.65
CA GLN A 116 9.55 25.38 -0.70
C GLN A 116 8.41 25.13 -1.69
N ASN A 117 7.38 25.97 -1.70
CA ASN A 117 6.27 25.86 -2.65
C ASN A 117 6.77 26.00 -4.10
N GLU A 118 7.73 26.87 -4.36
CA GLU A 118 8.35 27.04 -5.68
C GLU A 118 9.17 25.82 -6.10
N LEU A 119 10.00 25.27 -5.20
CA LEU A 119 10.76 24.04 -5.42
C LEU A 119 9.84 22.84 -5.72
N ASP A 120 8.74 22.72 -4.98
CA ASP A 120 7.78 21.64 -5.15
C ASP A 120 7.03 21.75 -6.50
N LEU A 121 6.72 22.97 -6.95
CA LEU A 121 6.14 23.21 -8.27
C LEU A 121 7.14 22.89 -9.40
N GLN A 122 8.41 23.29 -9.25
CA GLN A 122 9.46 22.95 -10.22
C GLN A 122 9.65 21.44 -10.34
N LEU A 123 9.52 20.70 -9.23
CA LEU A 123 9.61 19.23 -9.25
C LEU A 123 8.44 18.61 -10.01
N LEU A 124 7.24 19.15 -9.88
CA LEU A 124 6.06 18.72 -10.65
C LEU A 124 6.24 18.96 -12.15
N GLU A 125 6.75 20.14 -12.52
CA GLU A 125 7.03 20.50 -13.92
C GLU A 125 8.10 19.58 -14.51
N ALA A 126 9.25 19.41 -13.85
CA ALA A 126 10.31 18.50 -14.29
C ALA A 126 9.80 17.05 -14.43
N SER A 127 8.91 16.61 -13.54
CA SER A 127 8.27 15.29 -13.63
C SER A 127 7.32 15.17 -14.82
N SER A 128 6.64 16.26 -15.17
CA SER A 128 5.80 16.38 -16.36
C SER A 128 6.61 16.45 -17.66
N GLU A 129 7.83 16.97 -17.62
CA GLU A 129 8.71 17.09 -18.79
C GLU A 129 9.48 15.81 -19.11
N GLY A 130 9.71 14.95 -18.11
CA GLY A 130 10.57 13.76 -18.32
C GLY A 130 12.02 14.00 -17.88
N ASP A 131 12.33 15.16 -17.32
CA ASP A 131 13.70 15.59 -17.03
C ASP A 131 14.23 14.94 -15.74
N THR A 132 14.87 13.79 -15.90
CA THR A 132 15.44 13.01 -14.80
C THR A 132 16.54 13.74 -14.04
N GLU A 133 17.34 14.59 -14.71
CA GLU A 133 18.44 15.30 -14.06
C GLU A 133 17.92 16.44 -13.20
N LYS A 134 16.99 17.25 -13.71
CA LYS A 134 16.28 18.24 -12.90
C LYS A 134 15.57 17.60 -11.72
N VAL A 135 14.90 16.47 -11.92
CA VAL A 135 14.23 15.78 -10.81
C VAL A 135 15.24 15.41 -9.71
N ARG A 136 16.40 14.85 -10.07
CA ARG A 136 17.43 14.52 -9.07
C ARG A 136 17.98 15.77 -8.37
N ASP A 137 18.25 16.86 -9.10
CA ASP A 137 18.68 18.13 -8.52
C ASP A 137 17.65 18.66 -7.51
N LEU A 138 16.40 18.75 -7.92
CA LEU A 138 15.31 19.29 -7.09
C LEU A 138 15.06 18.44 -5.84
N LEU A 139 15.13 17.11 -5.97
CA LEU A 139 15.07 16.19 -4.82
C LEU A 139 16.26 16.39 -3.87
N SER A 140 17.48 16.59 -4.39
CA SER A 140 18.67 16.87 -3.58
C SER A 140 18.56 18.20 -2.81
N ARG A 141 17.84 19.18 -3.38
CA ARG A 141 17.51 20.48 -2.78
C ARG A 141 16.36 20.41 -1.77
N GLY A 142 15.74 19.24 -1.60
CA GLY A 142 14.69 19.00 -0.62
C GLY A 142 13.27 19.31 -1.12
N ALA A 143 13.04 19.29 -2.43
CA ALA A 143 11.69 19.35 -2.98
C ALA A 143 10.85 18.17 -2.46
N SER A 144 9.59 18.45 -2.10
CA SER A 144 8.67 17.48 -1.53
C SER A 144 7.97 16.69 -2.62
N VAL A 145 8.11 15.37 -2.56
CA VAL A 145 7.38 14.41 -3.42
C VAL A 145 5.90 14.25 -3.04
N LEU A 146 5.49 14.85 -1.91
CA LEU A 146 4.14 14.73 -1.36
C LEU A 146 3.27 15.93 -1.70
N THR A 147 3.83 16.97 -2.31
CA THR A 147 3.10 18.21 -2.53
C THR A 147 2.03 17.97 -3.58
N GLU A 148 0.79 18.22 -3.19
CA GLU A 148 -0.40 18.06 -4.03
C GLU A 148 -0.79 19.40 -4.65
N THR A 149 -1.07 19.39 -5.95
CA THR A 149 -1.71 20.53 -6.63
C THR A 149 -3.16 20.69 -6.16
N ARG A 150 -3.83 21.76 -6.61
CA ARG A 150 -5.29 21.92 -6.43
C ARG A 150 -6.09 20.73 -6.96
N ASP A 151 -5.56 20.01 -7.95
CA ASP A 151 -6.15 18.80 -8.52
C ASP A 151 -5.70 17.51 -7.80
N SER A 152 -5.13 17.62 -6.60
CA SER A 152 -4.56 16.51 -5.83
C SER A 152 -3.47 15.74 -6.59
N GLN A 153 -2.75 16.40 -7.50
CA GLN A 153 -1.64 15.80 -8.24
C GLN A 153 -0.31 16.01 -7.54
N THR A 154 0.44 14.93 -7.41
CA THR A 154 1.82 14.89 -6.94
C THR A 154 2.80 14.84 -8.12
N PRO A 155 4.10 15.10 -7.93
CA PRO A 155 5.13 14.93 -8.97
C PRO A 155 5.10 13.55 -9.64
N PHE A 156 4.61 12.54 -8.93
CA PHE A 156 4.44 11.19 -9.46
C PHE A 156 3.36 11.07 -10.54
N ASP A 157 2.32 11.90 -10.49
CA ASP A 157 1.12 11.78 -11.33
C ASP A 157 1.36 12.10 -12.82
N PRO A 158 2.05 13.20 -13.18
CA PRO A 158 2.43 13.46 -14.56
C PRO A 158 3.35 12.37 -15.12
N ALA A 159 4.25 11.83 -14.28
CA ALA A 159 5.17 10.78 -14.70
C ALA A 159 4.43 9.50 -15.11
N ILE A 160 3.35 9.12 -14.41
CA ILE A 160 2.47 8.00 -14.83
C ILE A 160 1.76 8.33 -16.14
N ASN A 161 1.16 9.52 -16.22
CA ASN A 161 0.31 9.90 -17.34
C ASN A 161 1.08 9.98 -18.67
N LYS A 162 2.38 10.28 -18.61
CA LYS A 162 3.27 10.41 -19.78
C LYS A 162 4.27 9.26 -19.93
N ASP A 163 4.15 8.21 -19.12
CA ASP A 163 5.05 7.03 -19.10
C ASP A 163 6.55 7.36 -18.92
N HIS A 164 6.85 8.35 -18.06
CA HIS A 164 8.23 8.78 -17.76
C HIS A 164 8.91 7.86 -16.74
N ARG A 165 9.27 6.66 -17.18
CA ARG A 165 9.82 5.57 -16.35
C ARG A 165 11.09 5.93 -15.57
N ALA A 166 12.00 6.67 -16.18
CA ALA A 166 13.29 6.99 -15.58
C ALA A 166 13.21 7.93 -14.35
N ILE A 167 12.05 8.57 -14.13
CA ILE A 167 11.77 9.44 -12.99
C ILE A 167 11.36 8.63 -11.74
N PHE A 168 10.93 7.38 -11.94
CA PHE A 168 10.31 6.56 -10.90
C PHE A 168 11.27 6.23 -9.76
N GLU A 169 12.47 5.75 -10.09
CA GLU A 169 13.49 5.38 -9.11
C GLU A 169 13.92 6.57 -8.23
N PRO A 170 14.23 7.78 -8.79
CA PRO A 170 14.49 8.98 -7.99
C PRO A 170 13.35 9.35 -7.02
N LEU A 171 12.09 9.36 -7.51
CA LEU A 171 10.94 9.71 -6.69
C LEU A 171 10.66 8.65 -5.60
N PHE A 172 10.84 7.37 -5.93
CA PHE A 172 10.67 6.27 -4.98
C PHE A 172 11.70 6.35 -3.85
N ASN A 173 12.98 6.49 -4.20
CA ASN A 173 14.06 6.61 -3.21
C ASN A 173 13.87 7.81 -2.28
N SER A 174 13.11 8.82 -2.72
CA SER A 174 12.77 10.02 -1.95
C SER A 174 11.53 9.86 -1.05
N GLY A 175 10.91 8.68 -1.03
CA GLY A 175 9.82 8.33 -0.11
C GLY A 175 8.41 8.66 -0.61
N ALA A 176 8.20 8.73 -1.92
CA ALA A 176 6.87 8.94 -2.50
C ALA A 176 5.90 7.78 -2.14
N PRO A 177 4.63 8.07 -1.77
CA PRO A 177 3.66 7.05 -1.38
C PRO A 177 3.15 6.32 -2.63
N ILE A 178 3.80 5.21 -2.96
CA ILE A 178 3.46 4.46 -4.20
C ILE A 178 2.07 3.80 -4.12
N GLY A 179 1.58 3.42 -2.93
CA GLY A 179 0.34 2.63 -2.78
C GLY A 179 -0.89 3.26 -3.47
N ALA A 180 -1.11 4.57 -3.30
CA ALA A 180 -2.23 5.26 -3.97
C ALA A 180 -1.99 5.46 -5.48
N LYS A 181 -0.73 5.40 -5.93
CA LYS A 181 -0.31 5.62 -7.31
C LYS A 181 -0.34 4.34 -8.15
N LEU A 182 -0.13 3.18 -7.52
CA LEU A 182 -0.29 1.87 -8.15
C LEU A 182 -1.69 1.69 -8.73
N LEU A 183 -2.73 2.08 -7.99
CA LEU A 183 -4.11 2.05 -8.49
C LEU A 183 -4.31 2.90 -9.73
N LYS A 184 -3.71 4.10 -9.77
CA LYS A 184 -3.83 4.98 -10.95
C LYS A 184 -3.20 4.34 -12.18
N ALA A 185 -2.08 3.65 -12.04
CA ALA A 185 -1.47 2.90 -13.14
C ALA A 185 -2.34 1.72 -13.60
N VAL A 186 -3.00 1.01 -12.67
CA VAL A 186 -3.98 -0.03 -12.99
C VAL A 186 -5.18 0.53 -13.75
N HIS A 187 -5.71 1.69 -13.35
CA HIS A 187 -6.78 2.38 -14.07
C HIS A 187 -6.41 2.79 -15.50
N LYS A 188 -5.13 3.02 -15.76
CA LYS A 188 -4.60 3.38 -17.07
C LYS A 188 -4.16 2.17 -17.90
N GLU A 189 -4.33 0.96 -17.37
CA GLU A 189 -3.90 -0.30 -17.99
C GLU A 189 -2.40 -0.38 -18.32
N ASN A 190 -1.57 0.42 -17.64
CA ASN A 190 -0.12 0.44 -17.89
C ASN A 190 0.61 -0.67 -17.11
N GLN A 191 0.68 -1.87 -17.69
CA GLN A 191 1.30 -3.05 -17.08
C GLN A 191 2.80 -2.87 -16.79
N ALA A 192 3.54 -2.24 -17.70
CA ALA A 192 4.97 -2.01 -17.53
C ALA A 192 5.25 -1.13 -16.30
N PHE A 193 4.43 -0.10 -16.12
CA PHE A 193 4.54 0.80 -14.98
C PHE A 193 4.13 0.11 -13.67
N VAL A 194 3.12 -0.76 -13.70
CA VAL A 194 2.75 -1.62 -12.57
C VAL A 194 3.92 -2.52 -12.15
N THR A 195 4.57 -3.23 -13.09
CA THR A 195 5.74 -4.06 -12.78
C THR A 195 6.83 -3.26 -12.09
N MET A 196 7.17 -2.10 -12.67
CA MET A 196 8.20 -1.21 -12.13
C MET A 196 7.88 -0.74 -10.71
N MET A 197 6.61 -0.44 -10.41
CA MET A 197 6.19 -0.08 -9.06
C MET A 197 6.42 -1.22 -8.06
N ILE A 198 6.04 -2.45 -8.42
CA ILE A 198 6.14 -3.62 -7.56
C ILE A 198 7.61 -4.00 -7.33
N GLU A 199 8.44 -3.97 -8.38
CA GLU A 199 9.89 -4.17 -8.28
C GLU A 199 10.55 -3.11 -7.40
N SER A 200 10.05 -1.87 -7.46
CA SER A 200 10.46 -0.79 -6.56
C SER A 200 9.91 -0.97 -5.14
N GLY A 201 9.20 -2.04 -4.80
CA GLY A 201 8.72 -2.31 -3.44
C GLY A 201 7.37 -1.70 -3.10
N ALA A 202 6.55 -1.34 -4.09
CA ALA A 202 5.13 -1.08 -3.86
C ALA A 202 4.42 -2.35 -3.38
N ASP A 203 3.54 -2.19 -2.40
CA ASP A 203 2.71 -3.28 -1.91
C ASP A 203 1.50 -3.47 -2.84
N ILE A 204 1.48 -4.59 -3.58
CA ILE A 204 0.43 -4.96 -4.52
C ILE A 204 -0.93 -5.20 -3.86
N ASN A 205 -0.94 -5.49 -2.56
CA ASN A 205 -2.17 -5.82 -1.82
C ASN A 205 -2.69 -4.64 -1.01
N LYS A 206 -1.96 -3.52 -0.99
CA LYS A 206 -2.40 -2.35 -0.24
C LYS A 206 -3.60 -1.70 -0.96
N PRO A 207 -4.76 -1.59 -0.29
CA PRO A 207 -5.90 -0.89 -0.87
C PRO A 207 -5.57 0.60 -1.06
N GLY A 208 -6.25 1.21 -2.03
CA GLY A 208 -6.15 2.64 -2.26
C GLY A 208 -6.48 3.45 -1.01
N GLN A 209 -5.73 4.52 -0.78
CA GLN A 209 -6.08 5.56 0.20
C GLN A 209 -6.60 6.82 -0.50
N LEU A 210 -7.30 6.65 -1.62
CA LEU A 210 -7.95 7.78 -2.27
C LEU A 210 -9.07 8.30 -1.37
N GLN A 211 -9.30 9.61 -1.40
CA GLN A 211 -10.13 10.34 -0.44
C GLN A 211 -11.63 9.93 -0.43
N ARG A 212 -12.07 9.04 -1.35
CA ARG A 212 -13.45 8.56 -1.45
C ARG A 212 -13.58 7.12 -0.97
N HIS A 213 -14.69 6.82 -0.28
CA HIS A 213 -15.00 5.48 0.23
C HIS A 213 -15.02 4.38 -0.84
N SER A 214 -15.27 4.71 -2.11
CA SER A 214 -15.28 3.76 -3.23
C SER A 214 -13.91 3.22 -3.66
N ASP A 215 -12.83 3.79 -3.12
CA ASP A 215 -11.50 3.64 -3.69
C ASP A 215 -10.52 2.88 -2.78
N GLN A 216 -11.02 2.34 -1.67
CA GLN A 216 -10.26 1.51 -0.73
C GLN A 216 -10.17 0.05 -1.15
N ASN A 217 -10.19 -0.20 -2.45
CA ASN A 217 -10.11 -1.55 -3.02
C ASN A 217 -8.67 -1.88 -3.43
N THR A 218 -8.36 -3.17 -3.50
CA THR A 218 -7.07 -3.66 -3.97
C THR A 218 -6.89 -3.41 -5.48
N PRO A 219 -5.64 -3.31 -5.97
CA PRO A 219 -5.34 -3.22 -7.40
C PRO A 219 -6.03 -4.31 -8.23
N LEU A 220 -6.02 -5.55 -7.75
CA LEU A 220 -6.65 -6.69 -8.43
C LEU A 220 -8.17 -6.51 -8.55
N TYR A 221 -8.83 -6.10 -7.47
CA TYR A 221 -10.27 -5.85 -7.46
C TYR A 221 -10.67 -4.82 -8.52
N TRP A 222 -9.91 -3.74 -8.66
CA TRP A 222 -10.15 -2.73 -9.70
C TRP A 222 -9.96 -3.26 -11.11
N ALA A 223 -8.91 -4.04 -11.36
CA ALA A 223 -8.70 -4.67 -12.67
C ALA A 223 -9.87 -5.58 -13.07
N VAL A 224 -10.43 -6.32 -12.10
CA VAL A 224 -11.62 -7.15 -12.31
C VAL A 224 -12.87 -6.31 -12.58
N ARG A 225 -13.09 -5.24 -11.80
CA ARG A 225 -14.22 -4.32 -12.00
C ARG A 225 -14.22 -3.69 -13.40
N ASN A 226 -13.05 -3.36 -13.93
CA ASN A 226 -12.88 -2.78 -15.26
C ASN A 226 -12.98 -3.84 -16.38
N GLY A 227 -12.83 -5.13 -16.06
CA GLY A 227 -12.87 -6.22 -17.04
C GLY A 227 -11.55 -6.46 -17.77
N SER A 228 -10.45 -5.88 -17.29
CA SER A 228 -9.16 -5.83 -17.99
C SER A 228 -8.37 -7.14 -17.81
N LYS A 229 -8.69 -8.18 -18.59
CA LYS A 229 -8.09 -9.53 -18.49
C LYS A 229 -6.56 -9.53 -18.43
N GLY A 230 -5.91 -8.74 -19.31
CA GLY A 230 -4.44 -8.63 -19.34
C GLY A 230 -3.86 -8.10 -18.03
N MET A 231 -4.48 -7.06 -17.46
CA MET A 231 -4.06 -6.49 -16.18
C MET A 231 -4.32 -7.46 -15.01
N ILE A 232 -5.42 -8.21 -15.04
CA ILE A 232 -5.74 -9.23 -14.04
C ILE A 232 -4.65 -10.31 -14.01
N SER A 233 -4.34 -10.91 -15.17
CA SER A 233 -3.29 -11.93 -15.28
C SER A 233 -1.93 -11.39 -14.84
N HIS A 234 -1.62 -10.15 -15.19
CA HIS A 234 -0.37 -9.48 -14.82
C HIS A 234 -0.25 -9.28 -13.30
N LEU A 235 -1.30 -8.77 -12.64
CA LEU A 235 -1.32 -8.58 -11.19
C LEU A 235 -1.22 -9.91 -10.43
N LEU A 236 -1.90 -10.95 -10.91
CA LEU A 236 -1.81 -12.29 -10.31
C LEU A 236 -0.41 -12.88 -10.45
N ALA A 237 0.25 -12.69 -11.61
CA ALA A 237 1.64 -13.11 -11.81
C ALA A 237 2.63 -12.38 -10.89
N LEU A 238 2.31 -11.14 -10.51
CA LEU A 238 3.09 -10.34 -9.55
C LEU A 238 2.76 -10.67 -8.07
N GLY A 239 1.91 -11.66 -7.80
CA GLY A 239 1.58 -12.11 -6.45
C GLY A 239 0.48 -11.32 -5.75
N ALA A 240 -0.45 -10.72 -6.51
CA ALA A 240 -1.66 -10.13 -5.94
C ALA A 240 -2.49 -11.20 -5.22
N ASP A 241 -2.96 -10.88 -4.02
CA ASP A 241 -3.87 -11.72 -3.25
C ASP A 241 -5.24 -11.75 -3.92
N VAL A 242 -5.58 -12.90 -4.48
CA VAL A 242 -6.85 -13.15 -5.17
C VAL A 242 -8.06 -13.10 -4.21
N ASN A 243 -7.83 -13.36 -2.93
CA ASN A 243 -8.87 -13.50 -1.91
C ASN A 243 -9.03 -12.26 -1.05
N ALA A 244 -8.25 -11.20 -1.31
CA ALA A 244 -8.37 -9.95 -0.57
C ALA A 244 -9.81 -9.38 -0.69
N PRO A 245 -10.56 -9.28 0.42
CA PRO A 245 -11.91 -8.75 0.40
C PRO A 245 -11.89 -7.22 0.35
N GLN A 246 -12.90 -6.61 -0.26
CA GLN A 246 -13.08 -5.17 -0.11
C GLN A 246 -13.48 -4.82 1.34
N PRO A 247 -13.06 -3.65 1.87
CA PRO A 247 -13.24 -3.32 3.29
C PRO A 247 -14.69 -3.26 3.79
N TYR A 248 -15.64 -2.95 2.91
CA TYR A 248 -17.02 -2.63 3.33
C TYR A 248 -17.99 -3.79 3.20
N SER A 249 -18.01 -4.44 2.03
CA SER A 249 -18.97 -5.52 1.77
C SER A 249 -18.34 -6.92 1.89
N LEU A 250 -17.04 -7.00 2.14
CA LEU A 250 -16.27 -8.24 2.08
C LEU A 250 -16.34 -8.96 0.71
N TRP A 251 -16.70 -8.25 -0.36
CA TRP A 251 -16.63 -8.82 -1.71
C TRP A 251 -15.20 -9.09 -2.12
N THR A 252 -14.95 -10.31 -2.56
CA THR A 252 -13.71 -10.70 -3.22
C THR A 252 -13.77 -10.37 -4.72
N ALA A 253 -12.62 -10.43 -5.39
CA ALA A 253 -12.54 -10.30 -6.84
C ALA A 253 -13.48 -11.27 -7.57
N LEU A 254 -13.64 -12.49 -7.05
CA LEU A 254 -14.50 -13.52 -7.66
C LEU A 254 -15.98 -13.12 -7.66
N HIS A 255 -16.47 -12.42 -6.62
CA HIS A 255 -17.84 -11.91 -6.56
C HIS A 255 -18.16 -10.98 -7.74
N TRP A 256 -17.23 -10.08 -8.11
CA TRP A 256 -17.43 -9.22 -9.28
C TRP A 256 -17.30 -9.99 -10.60
N ALA A 257 -16.34 -10.90 -10.69
CA ALA A 257 -16.04 -11.62 -11.93
C ALA A 257 -17.25 -12.40 -12.45
N VAL A 258 -18.01 -13.04 -11.55
CA VAL A 258 -19.21 -13.83 -11.89
C VAL A 258 -20.37 -12.95 -12.38
N THR A 259 -20.36 -11.66 -12.09
CA THR A 259 -21.35 -10.71 -12.63
C THR A 259 -20.97 -10.16 -14.01
N LYS A 260 -19.68 -10.26 -14.37
CA LYS A 260 -19.09 -9.58 -15.54
C LYS A 260 -18.79 -10.53 -16.69
N SER A 261 -17.95 -11.54 -16.45
CA SER A 261 -17.41 -12.38 -17.52
C SER A 261 -16.97 -13.75 -17.00
N PRO A 262 -17.41 -14.85 -17.65
CA PRO A 262 -16.93 -16.20 -17.34
C PRO A 262 -15.44 -16.37 -17.49
N GLU A 263 -14.82 -15.62 -18.39
CA GLU A 263 -13.38 -15.75 -18.61
C GLU A 263 -12.58 -15.13 -17.46
N ILE A 264 -13.07 -14.04 -16.88
CA ILE A 264 -12.44 -13.44 -15.70
C ILE A 264 -12.60 -14.38 -14.50
N ALA A 265 -13.79 -14.99 -14.34
CA ALA A 265 -14.02 -15.99 -13.30
C ALA A 265 -13.05 -17.18 -13.45
N ARG A 266 -12.85 -17.69 -14.67
CA ARG A 266 -11.87 -18.75 -14.95
C ARG A 266 -10.44 -18.34 -14.57
N ILE A 267 -10.01 -17.12 -14.90
CA ILE A 267 -8.66 -16.63 -14.55
C ILE A 267 -8.48 -16.62 -13.02
N LEU A 268 -9.46 -16.10 -12.28
CA LEU A 268 -9.39 -16.02 -10.81
C LEU A 268 -9.44 -17.41 -10.15
N LEU A 269 -10.29 -18.32 -10.63
CA LEU A 269 -10.39 -19.68 -10.11
C LEU A 269 -9.08 -20.47 -10.34
N LYS A 270 -8.45 -20.31 -11.51
CA LYS A 270 -7.11 -20.86 -11.78
C LYS A 270 -6.03 -20.31 -10.85
N ALA A 271 -6.24 -19.12 -10.31
CA ALA A 271 -5.35 -18.49 -9.34
C ALA A 271 -5.72 -18.80 -7.88
N ASN A 272 -6.49 -19.88 -7.63
CA ASN A 272 -6.94 -20.31 -6.28
C ASN A 272 -7.83 -19.27 -5.58
N ALA A 273 -8.70 -18.58 -6.32
CA ALA A 273 -9.79 -17.83 -5.72
C ALA A 273 -10.69 -18.74 -4.87
N ASP A 274 -11.02 -18.30 -3.67
CA ASP A 274 -11.95 -18.97 -2.77
C ASP A 274 -13.37 -18.88 -3.36
N VAL A 275 -13.81 -20.02 -3.89
CA VAL A 275 -15.11 -20.20 -4.53
C VAL A 275 -16.27 -20.05 -3.54
N ASN A 276 -16.01 -20.22 -2.24
CA ASN A 276 -16.99 -20.19 -1.16
C ASN A 276 -16.83 -18.96 -0.25
N ALA A 277 -16.02 -17.97 -0.66
CA ALA A 277 -15.87 -16.72 0.08
C ALA A 277 -17.23 -16.09 0.34
N LYS A 278 -17.50 -15.69 1.59
CA LYS A 278 -18.76 -15.07 1.96
C LYS A 278 -18.63 -13.56 2.04
N ASP A 279 -19.59 -12.85 1.47
CA ASP A 279 -19.74 -11.42 1.69
C ASP A 279 -20.33 -11.12 3.08
N TRP A 280 -20.48 -9.82 3.40
CA TRP A 280 -21.02 -9.39 4.69
C TRP A 280 -22.45 -9.86 4.99
N LYS A 281 -23.21 -10.25 3.96
CA LYS A 281 -24.57 -10.82 4.10
C LYS A 281 -24.56 -12.34 4.10
N GLY A 282 -23.39 -12.97 3.99
CA GLY A 282 -23.23 -14.42 3.89
C GLY A 282 -23.38 -14.96 2.47
N PHE A 283 -23.55 -14.12 1.45
CA PHE A 283 -23.69 -14.56 0.06
C PHE A 283 -22.34 -14.99 -0.51
N THR A 284 -22.32 -16.13 -1.19
CA THR A 284 -21.17 -16.67 -1.94
C THR A 284 -21.17 -16.18 -3.39
N PRO A 285 -20.06 -16.28 -4.14
CA PRO A 285 -20.04 -16.03 -5.58
C PRO A 285 -21.10 -16.81 -6.35
N LEU A 286 -21.39 -18.05 -5.94
CA LEU A 286 -22.46 -18.86 -6.54
C LEU A 286 -23.84 -18.24 -6.31
N SER A 287 -24.14 -17.80 -5.09
CA SER A 287 -25.42 -17.14 -4.80
C SER A 287 -25.64 -15.87 -5.63
N HIS A 288 -24.58 -15.09 -5.88
CA HIS A 288 -24.63 -13.92 -6.77
C HIS A 288 -24.81 -14.31 -8.23
N ALA A 289 -24.09 -15.34 -8.73
CA ALA A 289 -24.24 -15.83 -10.10
C ALA A 289 -25.68 -16.27 -10.40
N VAL A 290 -26.35 -16.87 -9.41
CA VAL A 290 -27.71 -17.41 -9.53
C VAL A 290 -28.77 -16.33 -9.32
N GLY A 291 -28.62 -15.46 -8.31
CA GLY A 291 -29.54 -14.35 -8.06
C GLY A 291 -29.58 -13.30 -9.18
N LEU A 292 -28.50 -13.21 -9.98
CA LEU A 292 -28.41 -12.34 -11.15
C LEU A 292 -29.07 -12.92 -12.42
N SER A 293 -29.76 -14.06 -12.35
CA SER A 293 -30.47 -14.64 -13.50
C SER A 293 -31.49 -13.68 -14.14
N PHE A 294 -31.92 -12.65 -13.39
CA PHE A 294 -32.81 -11.58 -13.88
C PHE A 294 -32.08 -10.44 -14.60
N TRP A 295 -30.75 -10.32 -14.50
CA TRP A 295 -30.00 -9.11 -14.87
C TRP A 295 -28.78 -9.33 -15.80
N GLY A 296 -28.38 -10.57 -16.13
CA GLY A 296 -27.16 -10.81 -16.91
C GLY A 296 -27.13 -12.08 -17.79
N PRO A 297 -26.41 -12.04 -18.94
CA PRO A 297 -26.39 -13.11 -19.95
C PRO A 297 -25.49 -14.31 -19.59
N PHE A 298 -24.71 -14.25 -18.51
CA PHE A 298 -23.65 -15.22 -18.21
C PHE A 298 -23.93 -16.11 -16.99
N HIS A 299 -25.15 -16.07 -16.44
CA HIS A 299 -25.51 -16.75 -15.20
C HIS A 299 -25.32 -18.27 -15.29
N GLU A 300 -25.69 -18.89 -16.41
CA GLU A 300 -25.59 -20.34 -16.60
C GLU A 300 -24.12 -20.80 -16.65
N THR A 301 -23.31 -20.15 -17.50
CA THR A 301 -21.88 -20.48 -17.65
C THR A 301 -21.10 -20.27 -16.35
N ASN A 302 -21.36 -19.18 -15.63
CA ASN A 302 -20.70 -18.88 -14.37
C ASN A 302 -21.12 -19.84 -13.26
N THR A 303 -22.40 -20.23 -13.24
CA THR A 303 -22.89 -21.26 -12.33
C THR A 303 -22.16 -22.58 -12.54
N SER A 304 -22.12 -23.08 -13.78
CA SER A 304 -21.42 -24.34 -14.09
C SER A 304 -19.95 -24.27 -13.72
N LEU A 305 -19.27 -23.16 -14.04
CA LEU A 305 -17.87 -22.94 -13.67
C LEU A 305 -17.61 -22.99 -12.16
N LEU A 306 -18.46 -22.37 -11.36
CA LEU A 306 -18.30 -22.34 -9.91
C LEU A 306 -18.55 -23.72 -9.30
N LEU A 307 -19.56 -24.46 -9.80
CA LEU A 307 -19.84 -25.83 -9.38
C LEU A 307 -18.68 -26.77 -9.71
N GLU A 308 -18.12 -26.68 -10.93
CA GLU A 308 -16.92 -27.42 -11.32
C GLU A 308 -15.71 -27.10 -10.44
N ALA A 309 -15.61 -25.85 -9.96
CA ALA A 309 -14.56 -25.41 -9.04
C ALA A 309 -14.82 -25.78 -7.55
N GLY A 310 -15.91 -26.48 -7.24
CA GLY A 310 -16.23 -26.94 -5.89
C GLY A 310 -17.03 -25.97 -5.02
N ALA A 311 -17.84 -25.10 -5.64
CA ALA A 311 -18.76 -24.24 -4.91
C ALA A 311 -19.76 -25.05 -4.08
N THR A 312 -19.86 -24.77 -2.78
CA THR A 312 -20.85 -25.37 -1.90
C THR A 312 -22.20 -24.68 -2.05
N VAL A 313 -23.27 -25.45 -2.18
CA VAL A 313 -24.65 -24.95 -2.18
C VAL A 313 -25.16 -24.97 -0.74
N GLU A 314 -25.29 -23.80 -0.12
CA GLU A 314 -25.81 -23.66 1.26
C GLU A 314 -27.35 -23.51 1.28
N GLN A 315 -27.98 -24.13 2.27
CA GLN A 315 -29.43 -24.37 2.37
C GLN A 315 -30.29 -23.10 2.54
N VAL A 316 -29.77 -22.07 3.21
CA VAL A 316 -30.46 -20.78 3.45
C VAL A 316 -30.74 -19.95 2.18
N HIS A 317 -30.28 -20.41 1.02
CA HIS A 317 -30.49 -19.77 -0.28
C HIS A 317 -31.26 -20.65 -1.29
N TRP A 318 -31.47 -21.93 -1.00
CA TRP A 318 -32.08 -22.91 -1.93
C TRP A 318 -33.53 -22.58 -2.31
N ASP A 319 -34.34 -22.11 -1.35
CA ASP A 319 -35.74 -21.73 -1.58
C ASP A 319 -35.88 -20.39 -2.33
N ALA A 320 -34.83 -19.56 -2.33
CA ALA A 320 -34.76 -18.31 -3.10
C ALA A 320 -34.13 -18.50 -4.49
N MET A 321 -33.65 -19.70 -4.82
CA MET A 321 -32.99 -20.00 -6.09
C MET A 321 -34.01 -20.27 -7.21
N PRO A 322 -33.78 -19.76 -8.43
CA PRO A 322 -34.66 -20.02 -9.57
C PRO A 322 -34.76 -21.52 -9.92
N ILE A 323 -35.94 -21.96 -10.36
CA ILE A 323 -36.24 -23.36 -10.73
C ILE A 323 -35.24 -23.95 -11.75
N TRP A 324 -34.73 -23.14 -12.68
CA TRP A 324 -33.74 -23.60 -13.67
C TRP A 324 -32.42 -24.02 -12.99
N PHE A 325 -32.02 -23.36 -11.90
CA PHE A 325 -30.80 -23.69 -11.17
C PHE A 325 -30.93 -25.03 -10.43
N GLN A 326 -32.09 -25.29 -9.82
CA GLN A 326 -32.38 -26.56 -9.16
C GLN A 326 -32.25 -27.73 -10.15
N LYS A 327 -32.81 -27.58 -11.36
CA LYS A 327 -32.67 -28.57 -12.46
C LYS A 327 -31.22 -28.74 -12.95
N GLN A 328 -30.46 -27.64 -13.00
CA GLN A 328 -29.06 -27.65 -13.43
C GLN A 328 -28.18 -28.38 -12.39
N TYR A 329 -28.41 -28.14 -11.09
CA TYR A 329 -27.69 -28.78 -9.98
C TYR A 329 -27.88 -30.30 -10.01
N GLU A 330 -29.12 -30.77 -10.17
CA GLU A 330 -29.44 -32.20 -10.31
C GLU A 330 -28.70 -32.89 -11.47
N LYS A 331 -28.38 -32.12 -12.53
CA LYS A 331 -27.66 -32.62 -13.71
C LYS A 331 -26.14 -32.71 -13.52
N TYR A 332 -25.52 -31.74 -12.84
CA TYR A 332 -24.05 -31.62 -12.75
C TYR A 332 -23.46 -32.05 -11.40
N ALA A 333 -24.28 -32.26 -10.37
CA ALA A 333 -23.84 -32.62 -9.03
C ALA A 333 -24.44 -33.96 -8.49
N PRO A 334 -24.56 -35.05 -9.29
CA PRO A 334 -25.24 -36.28 -8.85
C PRO A 334 -24.50 -37.04 -7.73
N SER A 335 -23.24 -36.72 -7.45
CA SER A 335 -22.39 -37.34 -6.42
C SER A 335 -22.09 -36.44 -5.22
N LEU A 336 -22.65 -35.23 -5.18
CA LEU A 336 -22.54 -34.30 -4.06
C LEU A 336 -23.69 -34.56 -3.06
N PRO A 337 -23.53 -34.22 -1.77
CA PRO A 337 -24.58 -34.46 -0.78
C PRO A 337 -25.90 -33.87 -1.26
N SER A 338 -26.96 -34.69 -1.18
CA SER A 338 -28.32 -34.34 -1.58
C SER A 338 -28.72 -32.96 -1.05
N PRO A 339 -29.55 -32.18 -1.77
CA PRO A 339 -30.10 -30.95 -1.22
C PRO A 339 -30.68 -31.28 0.16
N PRO A 340 -30.23 -30.61 1.22
CA PRO A 340 -30.51 -31.04 2.58
C PRO A 340 -32.02 -31.11 2.80
N SER A 341 -32.49 -32.28 3.23
CA SER A 341 -33.91 -32.60 3.34
C SER A 341 -34.62 -31.74 4.38
N LEU A 342 -35.91 -31.51 4.19
CA LEU A 342 -36.88 -30.90 5.13
C LEU A 342 -37.07 -31.71 6.44
N SER A 343 -36.05 -32.41 6.91
CA SER A 343 -36.11 -33.14 8.17
C SER A 343 -35.65 -32.21 9.29
N GLY A 344 -36.51 -31.27 9.71
CA GLY A 344 -36.18 -30.43 10.86
C GLY A 344 -37.11 -29.28 11.26
N CYS A 345 -38.19 -29.00 10.54
CA CYS A 345 -39.15 -27.97 10.97
C CYS A 345 -40.57 -28.56 10.95
N LEU A 346 -40.94 -29.19 12.07
CA LEU A 346 -42.33 -29.29 12.51
C LEU A 346 -42.67 -28.08 13.37
#